data_AF-A0A4Q3VAR9-F1
#
_entry.id   AF-A0A4Q3VAR9-F1
#
_cell.length_a   1.000
_cell.length_b   1.000
_cell.length_c   1.000
_cell.angle_alpha   90.00
_cell.angle_beta   90.00
_cell.angle_gamma   90.00
#
_symmetry.space_group_name_H-M   'P 1'
#
loop_
_entity.id
_entity.type
_entity.pdbx_description
1 polymer ?
#
loop_
_entity_poly.entity_id
_entity_poly.type
_entity_poly.pdbx_seq_one_letter_code
_entity_poly.pdbx_strand_id
1 'polypeptide(L)'
;MKSALTLAHLTTRSMTEKVSLRHYVDEKSSYFFFKRLFDITFSLLVIVGILSWLIPVVGLLILLDSKGGIFFIQRRVGKGGKIFGCIKFRTMMSNAEANEVQAKPDDKRITRVGKFLRFTNLDEFPQFLNVVTGHMSIVGPRPHMIKDCNKFAKVVSGYKFRNMVKPGITGLSQVKGYRGPAKEFATIFRRFEYDAFYVRNAGFGLDLRIIRQTTGQVAYALLRRRMPIPAPSLVDQEKDIKLQLFTANYSITDYLRASETIISKARIRKSYGVSALAVHGLIETVKDRSFRNLVNKLDMIVPDGQPIRWALNSFYKAGLEDRVTGPILTKYVLARASEEKLSVYLYGSTAETLEKFIAFININYPGVSIAGIHADRFREATPEEDQADIDKINASGAH
;
A
#
# COMPACT_ATOMS: atom_id res chain seq x y z
N MET A 1 3.18 -55.33 -20.57
CA MET A 1 3.98 -54.19 -21.09
C MET A 1 3.16 -53.09 -21.78
N LYS A 2 1.98 -53.34 -22.38
CA LYS A 2 1.19 -52.28 -23.04
C LYS A 2 0.40 -51.33 -22.09
N SER A 3 0.16 -51.72 -20.84
CA SER A 3 -0.54 -50.87 -19.84
C SER A 3 0.36 -49.82 -19.17
N ALA A 4 1.65 -50.11 -18.99
CA ALA A 4 2.62 -49.17 -18.40
C ALA A 4 2.99 -48.01 -19.33
N LEU A 5 2.99 -48.25 -20.65
CA LEU A 5 3.23 -47.21 -21.67
C LEU A 5 2.06 -46.24 -21.80
N THR A 6 0.81 -46.69 -21.61
CA THR A 6 -0.37 -45.82 -21.64
C THR A 6 -0.46 -44.95 -20.39
N LEU A 7 -0.09 -45.49 -19.21
CA LEU A 7 0.00 -44.69 -18.00
C LEU A 7 1.13 -43.66 -18.09
N ALA A 8 2.33 -44.02 -18.58
CA ALA A 8 3.42 -43.06 -18.77
C ALA A 8 3.04 -41.94 -19.75
N HIS A 9 2.26 -42.23 -20.79
CA HIS A 9 1.76 -41.21 -21.72
C HIS A 9 0.70 -40.28 -21.09
N LEU A 10 -0.03 -40.76 -20.07
CA LEU A 10 -1.01 -39.97 -19.31
C LEU A 10 -0.39 -39.19 -18.15
N THR A 11 0.67 -39.69 -17.49
CA THR A 11 1.41 -38.93 -16.46
C THR A 11 2.32 -37.86 -17.04
N THR A 12 2.78 -37.99 -18.28
CA THR A 12 3.63 -36.96 -18.91
C THR A 12 2.81 -35.80 -19.49
N ARG A 13 1.50 -35.97 -19.68
CA ARG A 13 0.61 -34.92 -20.21
C ARG A 13 0.18 -33.87 -19.18
N SER A 14 0.53 -34.06 -17.90
CA SER A 14 0.11 -33.18 -16.79
C SER A 14 1.16 -32.13 -16.38
N MET A 15 2.35 -32.09 -17.01
CA MET A 15 3.41 -31.14 -16.64
C MET A 15 3.64 -30.14 -17.78
N THR A 16 3.16 -28.91 -17.56
CA THR A 16 3.37 -27.67 -18.34
C THR A 16 2.58 -27.48 -19.64
N GLU A 17 1.25 -27.45 -19.57
CA GLU A 17 0.55 -26.46 -20.38
C GLU A 17 0.94 -25.07 -19.85
N LYS A 18 1.79 -24.35 -20.58
CA LYS A 18 2.03 -22.92 -20.36
C LYS A 18 0.71 -22.20 -20.61
N VAL A 19 -0.15 -22.09 -19.59
CA VAL A 19 -1.36 -21.27 -19.66
C VAL A 19 -0.92 -19.86 -20.05
N SER A 20 -1.34 -19.43 -21.24
CA SER A 20 -1.00 -18.13 -21.78
C SER A 20 -1.45 -17.04 -20.81
N LEU A 21 -0.56 -16.14 -20.40
CA LEU A 21 -0.91 -15.00 -19.53
C LEU A 21 -2.01 -14.11 -20.12
N ARG A 22 -2.31 -14.24 -21.42
CA ARG A 22 -3.42 -13.56 -22.10
C ARG A 22 -4.79 -14.08 -21.69
N HIS A 23 -4.89 -15.34 -21.26
CA HIS A 23 -6.14 -15.97 -20.83
C HIS A 23 -6.89 -15.14 -19.78
N TYR A 24 -6.19 -14.55 -18.80
CA TYR A 24 -6.78 -13.69 -17.77
C TYR A 24 -7.55 -12.48 -18.32
N VAL A 25 -7.21 -12.04 -19.53
CA VAL A 25 -7.82 -10.91 -20.24
C VAL A 25 -8.83 -11.39 -21.28
N ASP A 26 -8.46 -12.42 -22.06
CA ASP A 26 -9.24 -12.89 -23.21
C ASP A 26 -10.59 -13.48 -22.77
N GLU A 27 -10.64 -14.22 -21.67
CA GLU A 27 -11.90 -14.73 -21.08
C GLU A 27 -12.86 -13.62 -20.64
N LYS A 28 -12.35 -12.40 -20.43
CA LYS A 28 -13.11 -11.24 -19.94
C LYS A 28 -13.43 -10.24 -21.04
N SER A 29 -13.46 -10.67 -22.30
CA SER A 29 -13.69 -9.79 -23.46
C SER A 29 -14.95 -8.93 -23.30
N SER A 30 -16.08 -9.54 -22.90
CA SER A 30 -17.34 -8.82 -22.67
C SER A 30 -17.21 -7.73 -21.61
N TYR A 31 -16.53 -8.02 -20.49
CA TYR A 31 -16.25 -7.02 -19.46
C TYR A 31 -15.41 -5.86 -20.03
N PHE A 32 -14.33 -6.14 -20.76
CA PHE A 32 -13.49 -5.09 -21.33
C PHE A 32 -14.22 -4.24 -22.38
N PHE A 33 -15.16 -4.82 -23.12
CA PHE A 33 -16.03 -4.10 -24.05
C PHE A 33 -16.93 -3.11 -23.32
N PHE A 34 -17.72 -3.57 -22.34
CA PHE A 34 -18.60 -2.70 -21.56
C PHE A 34 -17.84 -1.69 -20.71
N LYS A 35 -16.68 -2.09 -20.15
CA LYS A 35 -15.76 -1.18 -19.47
C LYS A 35 -15.30 -0.06 -20.39
N ARG A 36 -15.01 -0.36 -21.66
CA ARG A 36 -14.61 0.66 -22.63
C ARG A 36 -15.74 1.65 -22.91
N LEU A 37 -16.97 1.17 -23.05
CA LEU A 37 -18.14 2.03 -23.22
C LEU A 37 -18.34 2.95 -22.01
N PHE A 38 -18.25 2.41 -20.80
CA PHE A 38 -18.29 3.18 -19.55
C PHE A 38 -17.17 4.23 -19.50
N ASP A 39 -15.93 3.83 -19.78
CA ASP A 39 -14.76 4.71 -19.78
C ASP A 39 -14.94 5.91 -20.71
N ILE A 40 -15.42 5.68 -21.94
CA ILE A 40 -15.66 6.76 -22.92
C ILE A 40 -16.79 7.66 -22.43
N THR A 41 -17.94 7.10 -22.07
CA THR A 41 -19.13 7.86 -21.66
C THR A 41 -18.83 8.75 -20.45
N PHE A 42 -18.23 8.18 -19.41
CA PHE A 42 -17.87 8.93 -18.22
C PHE A 42 -16.81 9.99 -18.50
N SER A 43 -15.80 9.68 -19.33
CA SER A 43 -14.77 10.66 -19.69
C SER A 43 -15.34 11.82 -20.50
N LEU A 44 -16.29 11.57 -21.40
CA LEU A 44 -16.99 12.62 -22.14
C LEU A 44 -17.81 13.53 -21.21
N LEU A 45 -18.51 12.96 -20.22
CA LEU A 45 -19.21 13.75 -19.20
C LEU A 45 -18.25 14.65 -18.41
N VAL A 46 -17.08 14.13 -18.03
CA VAL A 46 -16.05 14.93 -17.35
C VAL A 46 -15.46 16.00 -18.28
N ILE A 47 -15.23 15.67 -19.55
CA ILE A 47 -14.68 16.62 -20.53
C ILE A 47 -15.65 17.79 -20.74
N VAL A 48 -16.93 17.50 -21.01
CA VAL A 48 -17.95 18.52 -21.29
C VAL A 48 -18.38 19.26 -20.03
N GLY A 49 -18.58 18.56 -18.91
CA GLY A 49 -19.09 19.16 -17.67
C GLY A 49 -18.03 19.85 -16.80
N ILE A 50 -16.77 19.43 -16.88
CA ILE A 50 -15.69 19.95 -16.02
C ILE A 50 -14.56 20.58 -16.84
N LEU A 51 -13.97 19.83 -17.78
CA LEU A 51 -12.77 20.32 -18.48
C LEU A 51 -13.06 21.49 -19.44
N SER A 52 -14.28 21.59 -19.97
CA SER A 52 -14.70 22.65 -20.90
C SER A 52 -14.42 24.06 -20.39
N TRP A 53 -14.72 24.32 -19.11
CA TRP A 53 -14.44 25.61 -18.45
C TRP A 53 -13.17 25.57 -17.61
N LEU A 54 -12.78 24.41 -17.06
CA LEU A 54 -11.59 24.30 -16.23
C LEU A 54 -10.30 24.50 -17.03
N ILE A 55 -10.21 23.99 -18.26
CA ILE A 55 -9.01 24.15 -19.11
C ILE A 55 -8.73 25.63 -19.39
N PRO A 56 -9.69 26.46 -19.86
CA PRO A 56 -9.46 27.89 -20.05
C PRO A 56 -9.01 28.60 -18.77
N VAL A 57 -9.68 28.36 -17.64
CA VAL A 57 -9.36 29.02 -16.35
C VAL A 57 -7.96 28.64 -15.86
N VAL A 58 -7.68 27.34 -15.77
CA VAL A 58 -6.37 26.84 -15.32
C VAL A 58 -5.28 27.21 -16.32
N GLY A 59 -5.60 27.19 -17.62
CA GLY A 59 -4.69 27.60 -18.68
C GLY A 59 -4.23 29.05 -18.55
N LEU A 60 -5.17 29.97 -18.31
CA LEU A 60 -4.87 31.37 -18.04
C LEU A 60 -3.97 31.50 -16.80
N LEU A 61 -4.31 30.83 -15.69
CA LEU A 61 -3.50 30.85 -14.47
C LEU A 61 -2.07 30.35 -14.70
N ILE A 62 -1.89 29.28 -15.48
CA ILE A 62 -0.57 28.72 -15.81
C ILE A 62 0.24 29.68 -16.68
N LEU A 63 -0.40 30.36 -17.64
CA LEU A 63 0.24 31.33 -18.54
C LEU A 63 0.68 32.59 -17.79
N LEU A 64 -0.09 33.03 -16.80
CA LEU A 64 0.25 34.17 -15.93
C LEU A 64 1.37 33.84 -14.94
N ASP A 65 1.43 32.59 -14.45
CA ASP A 65 2.42 32.15 -13.45
C ASP A 65 3.77 31.76 -14.07
N SER A 66 3.81 31.31 -15.33
CA SER A 66 5.06 30.87 -15.98
C SER A 66 5.02 30.89 -17.52
N LYS A 67 6.17 31.14 -18.17
CA LYS A 67 6.29 31.13 -19.64
C LYS A 67 6.15 29.72 -20.24
N GLY A 68 5.44 29.60 -21.36
CA GLY A 68 5.28 28.38 -22.20
C GLY A 68 3.87 27.77 -22.18
N GLY A 69 3.71 26.54 -22.68
CA GLY A 69 2.40 25.92 -22.89
C GLY A 69 1.62 25.46 -21.63
N ILE A 70 0.30 25.36 -21.77
CA ILE A 70 -0.64 24.97 -20.69
C ILE A 70 -0.46 23.50 -20.28
N PHE A 71 -0.23 22.63 -21.26
CA PHE A 71 -0.12 21.18 -21.03
C PHE A 71 1.34 20.72 -20.96
N PHE A 72 1.56 19.73 -20.12
CA PHE A 72 2.77 18.93 -20.08
C PHE A 72 2.44 17.51 -20.55
N ILE A 73 3.12 17.05 -21.61
CA ILE A 73 2.95 15.71 -22.17
C ILE A 73 4.16 14.88 -21.81
N GLN A 74 3.94 13.78 -21.08
CA GLN A 74 5.01 12.90 -20.63
C GLN A 74 4.89 11.52 -21.27
N ARG A 75 6.00 10.96 -21.76
CA ARG A 75 6.01 9.61 -22.36
C ARG A 75 5.84 8.54 -21.28
N ARG A 76 4.83 7.70 -21.45
CA ARG A 76 4.50 6.60 -20.52
C ARG A 76 4.26 5.29 -21.27
N VAL A 77 4.40 4.18 -20.55
CA VAL A 77 4.11 2.82 -21.08
C VAL A 77 2.65 2.47 -20.85
N GLY A 78 1.96 2.05 -21.91
CA GLY A 78 0.55 1.65 -21.93
C GLY A 78 0.32 0.18 -22.29
N LYS A 79 -0.91 -0.15 -22.74
CA LYS A 79 -1.32 -1.53 -23.05
C LYS A 79 -0.38 -2.17 -24.08
N GLY A 80 0.05 -3.40 -23.82
CA GLY A 80 0.98 -4.15 -24.65
C GLY A 80 2.39 -3.57 -24.71
N GLY A 81 2.74 -2.65 -23.79
CA GLY A 81 4.02 -1.95 -23.81
C GLY A 81 4.10 -0.76 -24.77
N LYS A 82 2.99 -0.42 -25.45
CA LYS A 82 2.96 0.73 -26.38
C LYS A 82 3.18 2.04 -25.63
N ILE A 83 4.04 2.91 -26.16
CA ILE A 83 4.32 4.22 -25.57
C ILE A 83 3.23 5.21 -25.98
N PHE A 84 2.79 6.06 -25.06
CA PHE A 84 1.85 7.16 -25.35
C PHE A 84 2.21 8.44 -24.57
N GLY A 85 1.70 9.57 -25.04
CA GLY A 85 1.82 10.86 -24.36
C GLY A 85 0.73 11.03 -23.30
N CYS A 86 1.09 10.93 -22.03
CA CYS A 86 0.18 11.19 -20.90
C CYS A 86 0.08 12.70 -20.68
N ILE A 87 -1.14 13.23 -20.82
CA ILE A 87 -1.43 14.67 -20.80
C ILE A 87 -1.71 15.09 -19.37
N LYS A 88 -1.06 16.18 -18.94
CA LYS A 88 -1.28 16.83 -17.64
C LYS A 88 -1.31 18.34 -17.81
N PHE A 89 -1.87 19.05 -16.84
CA PHE A 89 -1.56 20.48 -16.75
C PHE A 89 -0.09 20.66 -16.35
N ARG A 90 0.54 21.70 -16.89
CA ARG A 90 1.90 22.05 -16.53
C ARG A 90 1.92 22.59 -15.10
N THR A 91 2.73 21.95 -14.26
CA THR A 91 2.89 22.30 -12.85
C THR A 91 4.32 22.70 -12.47
N MET A 92 5.23 22.69 -13.44
CA MET A 92 6.64 23.01 -13.25
C MET A 92 7.13 23.90 -14.40
N MET A 93 8.18 24.68 -14.12
CA MET A 93 8.95 25.38 -15.16
C MET A 93 9.54 24.38 -16.16
N SER A 94 9.68 24.81 -17.42
CA SER A 94 10.24 23.96 -18.48
C SER A 94 11.65 23.48 -18.10
N ASN A 95 11.90 22.18 -18.22
CA ASN A 95 13.18 21.56 -17.94
C ASN A 95 13.41 20.37 -18.90
N ALA A 96 14.61 20.27 -19.45
CA ALA A 96 15.03 19.17 -20.33
C ALA A 96 14.95 17.79 -19.66
N GLU A 97 15.06 17.71 -18.34
CA GLU A 97 15.08 16.45 -17.57
C GLU A 97 13.69 15.92 -17.17
N ALA A 98 12.60 16.54 -17.64
CA ALA A 98 11.24 16.21 -17.19
C ALA A 98 10.79 14.77 -17.54
N ASN A 99 11.45 14.12 -18.50
CA ASN A 99 11.24 12.71 -18.85
C ASN A 99 12.17 11.74 -18.10
N GLU A 100 13.14 12.25 -17.34
CA GLU A 100 14.22 11.47 -16.75
C GLU A 100 14.23 11.49 -15.21
N VAL A 101 13.73 12.58 -14.61
CA VAL A 101 13.77 12.83 -13.17
C VAL A 101 12.37 13.02 -12.62
N GLN A 102 12.00 12.21 -11.62
CA GLN A 102 10.74 12.37 -10.91
C GLN A 102 10.80 13.59 -9.98
N ALA A 103 9.71 14.37 -9.92
CA ALA A 103 9.63 15.54 -9.05
C ALA A 103 9.63 15.16 -7.56
N LYS A 104 10.32 15.95 -6.73
CA LYS A 104 10.32 15.85 -5.26
C LYS A 104 9.19 16.71 -4.64
N PRO A 105 8.80 16.48 -3.38
CA PRO A 105 7.76 17.28 -2.71
C PRO A 105 8.06 18.80 -2.66
N ASP A 106 9.30 19.19 -2.34
CA ASP A 106 9.75 20.60 -2.31
C ASP A 106 10.64 20.98 -3.50
N ASP A 107 10.25 20.55 -4.70
CA ASP A 107 11.01 20.83 -5.90
C ASP A 107 10.86 22.32 -6.30
N LYS A 108 11.98 23.07 -6.29
CA LYS A 108 12.03 24.50 -6.65
C LYS A 108 11.49 24.81 -8.04
N ARG A 109 11.37 23.81 -8.91
CA ARG A 109 10.82 23.95 -10.26
C ARG A 109 9.28 24.04 -10.27
N ILE A 110 8.60 23.72 -9.17
CA ILE A 110 7.13 23.75 -9.07
C ILE A 110 6.65 25.21 -9.00
N THR A 111 5.70 25.58 -9.85
CA THR A 111 5.15 26.94 -9.87
C THR A 111 4.10 27.13 -8.77
N ARG A 112 3.67 28.37 -8.49
CA ARG A 112 2.67 28.64 -7.43
C ARG A 112 1.33 27.98 -7.75
N VAL A 113 0.87 28.15 -8.99
CA VAL A 113 -0.32 27.48 -9.52
C VAL A 113 -0.08 25.97 -9.59
N GLY A 114 1.13 25.54 -9.98
CA GLY A 114 1.52 24.14 -10.01
C GLY A 114 1.41 23.44 -8.66
N LYS A 115 1.76 24.12 -7.56
CA LYS A 115 1.62 23.62 -6.19
C LYS A 115 0.15 23.36 -5.85
N PHE A 116 -0.75 24.29 -6.22
CA PHE A 116 -2.19 24.11 -6.05
C PHE A 116 -2.73 22.93 -6.88
N LEU A 117 -2.38 22.85 -8.16
CA LEU A 117 -2.86 21.80 -9.07
C LEU A 117 -2.43 20.40 -8.64
N ARG A 118 -1.18 20.24 -8.17
CA ARG A 118 -0.67 18.97 -7.63
C ARG A 118 -1.35 18.59 -6.32
N PHE A 119 -1.58 19.57 -5.46
CA PHE A 119 -2.25 19.35 -4.19
C PHE A 119 -3.68 18.85 -4.38
N THR A 120 -4.42 19.43 -5.33
CA THR A 120 -5.80 19.04 -5.65
C THR A 120 -5.89 17.83 -6.60
N ASN A 121 -4.76 17.35 -7.15
CA ASN A 121 -4.68 16.40 -8.26
C ASN A 121 -5.41 16.86 -9.54
N LEU A 122 -5.74 18.15 -9.65
CA LEU A 122 -6.33 18.72 -10.86
C LEU A 122 -5.35 18.64 -12.04
N ASP A 123 -4.04 18.58 -11.78
CA ASP A 123 -3.02 18.42 -12.82
C ASP A 123 -3.20 17.16 -13.67
N GLU A 124 -3.87 16.13 -13.13
CA GLU A 124 -4.11 14.86 -13.83
C GLU A 124 -5.44 14.80 -14.59
N PHE A 125 -6.32 15.79 -14.45
CA PHE A 125 -7.62 15.79 -15.14
C PHE A 125 -7.52 15.74 -16.68
N PRO A 126 -6.53 16.36 -17.35
CA PRO A 126 -6.37 16.20 -18.80
C PRO A 126 -6.17 14.75 -19.26
N GLN A 127 -5.86 13.80 -18.37
CA GLN A 127 -5.77 12.37 -18.70
C GLN A 127 -7.12 11.77 -19.14
N PHE A 128 -8.27 12.40 -18.84
CA PHE A 128 -9.56 11.98 -19.41
C PHE A 128 -9.57 12.06 -20.95
N LEU A 129 -8.79 12.96 -21.55
CA LEU A 129 -8.56 12.97 -23.00
C LEU A 129 -7.82 11.70 -23.46
N ASN A 130 -6.83 11.22 -22.68
CA ASN A 130 -6.15 9.96 -22.96
C ASN A 130 -7.07 8.74 -22.84
N VAL A 131 -8.12 8.83 -22.01
CA VAL A 131 -9.14 7.78 -21.93
C VAL A 131 -9.96 7.78 -23.21
N VAL A 132 -10.47 8.93 -23.67
CA VAL A 132 -11.25 9.01 -24.92
C VAL A 132 -10.43 8.54 -26.13
N THR A 133 -9.18 8.99 -26.27
CA THR A 133 -8.28 8.55 -27.37
C THR A 133 -7.82 7.10 -27.26
N GLY A 134 -8.15 6.42 -26.16
CA GLY A 134 -8.00 4.97 -26.04
C GLY A 134 -6.66 4.50 -25.49
N HIS A 135 -5.77 5.41 -25.09
CA HIS A 135 -4.50 5.07 -24.45
C HIS A 135 -4.66 4.67 -22.98
N MET A 136 -5.66 5.21 -22.29
CA MET A 136 -5.94 4.97 -20.87
C MET A 136 -7.36 4.43 -20.64
N SER A 137 -7.62 4.01 -19.40
CA SER A 137 -8.91 3.67 -18.80
C SER A 137 -9.10 4.49 -17.51
N ILE A 138 -10.31 4.57 -16.98
CA ILE A 138 -10.54 5.21 -15.67
C ILE A 138 -9.85 4.41 -14.57
N VAL A 139 -10.03 3.08 -14.59
CA VAL A 139 -9.46 2.13 -13.63
C VAL A 139 -8.47 1.20 -14.31
N GLY A 140 -7.25 1.14 -13.80
CA GLY A 140 -6.18 0.30 -14.30
C GLY A 140 -4.84 0.54 -13.60
N PRO A 141 -3.79 -0.24 -13.91
CA PRO A 141 -2.46 -0.01 -13.38
C PRO A 141 -1.94 1.39 -13.77
N ARG A 142 -1.29 2.10 -12.84
CA ARG A 142 -0.82 3.47 -13.12
C ARG A 142 0.24 3.50 -14.24
N PRO A 143 0.18 4.43 -15.21
CA PRO A 143 1.23 4.52 -16.24
C PRO A 143 2.55 5.04 -15.65
N HIS A 144 3.62 4.25 -15.77
CA HIS A 144 4.97 4.62 -15.30
C HIS A 144 5.84 5.20 -16.43
N MET A 145 6.86 5.97 -16.03
CA MET A 145 7.87 6.49 -16.96
C MET A 145 8.62 5.31 -17.58
N ILE A 146 9.11 5.47 -18.80
CA ILE A 146 9.85 4.41 -19.50
C ILE A 146 11.05 3.96 -18.65
N LYS A 147 11.79 4.91 -18.08
CA LYS A 147 12.91 4.68 -17.17
C LYS A 147 12.51 3.85 -15.94
N ASP A 148 11.41 4.21 -15.28
CA ASP A 148 10.89 3.49 -14.12
C ASP A 148 10.49 2.06 -14.49
N CYS A 149 9.77 1.88 -15.61
CA CYS A 149 9.41 0.56 -16.12
C CYS A 149 10.63 -0.32 -16.37
N ASN A 150 11.68 0.24 -16.98
CA ASN A 150 12.92 -0.48 -17.25
C ASN A 150 13.65 -0.85 -15.95
N LYS A 151 13.71 0.06 -14.98
CA LYS A 151 14.27 -0.21 -13.65
C LYS A 151 13.49 -1.32 -12.93
N PHE A 152 12.18 -1.20 -12.88
CA PHE A 152 11.33 -2.16 -12.17
C PHE A 152 11.31 -3.53 -12.85
N ALA A 153 11.37 -3.60 -14.18
CA ALA A 153 11.44 -4.86 -14.91
C ALA A 153 12.76 -5.62 -14.71
N LYS A 154 13.86 -4.94 -14.34
CA LYS A 154 15.11 -5.60 -13.93
C LYS A 154 15.02 -6.22 -12.54
N VAL A 155 14.16 -5.65 -11.69
CA VAL A 155 14.07 -6.00 -10.27
C VAL A 155 12.97 -7.02 -10.00
N VAL A 156 11.85 -6.92 -10.71
CA VAL A 156 10.69 -7.80 -10.55
C VAL A 156 10.48 -8.59 -11.83
N SER A 157 10.67 -9.91 -11.77
CA SER A 157 10.38 -10.79 -12.89
C SER A 157 8.90 -10.71 -13.29
N GLY A 158 8.63 -10.65 -14.58
CA GLY A 158 7.26 -10.52 -15.10
C GLY A 158 6.61 -9.17 -14.87
N TYR A 159 7.35 -8.12 -14.47
CA TYR A 159 6.79 -6.76 -14.22
C TYR A 159 5.91 -6.25 -15.37
N LYS A 160 6.24 -6.62 -16.62
CA LYS A 160 5.49 -6.27 -17.83
C LYS A 160 4.05 -6.82 -17.87
N PHE A 161 3.71 -7.80 -17.03
CA PHE A 161 2.36 -8.37 -16.93
C PHE A 161 1.29 -7.32 -16.62
N ARG A 162 1.63 -6.27 -15.87
CA ARG A 162 0.71 -5.14 -15.61
C ARG A 162 0.25 -4.42 -16.88
N ASN A 163 1.04 -4.47 -17.95
CA ASN A 163 0.76 -3.79 -19.22
C ASN A 163 -0.23 -4.59 -20.10
N MET A 164 -0.78 -5.71 -19.61
CA MET A 164 -1.77 -6.50 -20.36
C MET A 164 -3.09 -5.76 -20.56
N VAL A 165 -3.42 -4.83 -19.66
CA VAL A 165 -4.61 -3.99 -19.72
C VAL A 165 -4.23 -2.53 -19.94
N LYS A 166 -5.21 -1.67 -20.27
CA LYS A 166 -4.96 -0.23 -20.37
C LYS A 166 -4.59 0.34 -19.00
N PRO A 167 -3.60 1.24 -18.93
CA PRO A 167 -3.29 1.93 -17.68
C PRO A 167 -4.46 2.81 -17.23
N GLY A 168 -4.57 3.01 -15.92
CA GLY A 168 -5.66 3.75 -15.27
C GLY A 168 -5.28 5.16 -14.83
N ILE A 169 -6.28 6.05 -14.76
CA ILE A 169 -6.18 7.30 -13.98
C ILE A 169 -6.05 6.93 -12.48
N THR A 170 -6.90 6.02 -12.01
CA THR A 170 -6.80 5.37 -10.70
C THR A 170 -6.61 3.86 -10.84
N GLY A 171 -6.23 3.20 -9.75
CA GLY A 171 -5.89 1.78 -9.74
C GLY A 171 -5.78 1.21 -8.34
N LEU A 172 -5.75 -0.12 -8.26
CA LEU A 172 -5.73 -0.84 -6.98
C LEU A 172 -4.50 -0.49 -6.13
N SER A 173 -3.31 -0.47 -6.74
CA SER A 173 -2.07 -0.10 -6.05
C SER A 173 -2.13 1.34 -5.49
N GLN A 174 -2.73 2.26 -6.24
CA GLN A 174 -2.94 3.65 -5.83
C GLN A 174 -3.86 3.75 -4.60
N VAL A 175 -5.02 3.09 -4.60
CA VAL A 175 -5.93 3.14 -3.45
C VAL A 175 -5.40 2.41 -2.21
N LYS A 176 -4.48 1.45 -2.40
CA LYS A 176 -3.79 0.73 -1.31
C LYS A 176 -2.61 1.49 -0.71
N GLY A 177 -2.35 2.73 -1.16
CA GLY A 177 -1.32 3.59 -0.60
C GLY A 177 0.01 3.54 -1.33
N TYR A 178 0.15 2.71 -2.38
CA TYR A 178 1.39 2.62 -3.17
C TYR A 178 1.45 3.70 -4.27
N ARG A 179 1.15 4.95 -3.91
CA ARG A 179 1.28 6.14 -4.77
C ARG A 179 2.70 6.73 -4.65
N GLY A 180 3.15 7.45 -5.69
CA GLY A 180 4.40 8.22 -5.63
C GLY A 180 5.70 7.45 -5.95
N PRO A 181 6.87 7.99 -5.58
CA PRO A 181 8.17 7.37 -5.83
C PRO A 181 8.28 6.00 -5.14
N ALA A 182 8.85 5.01 -5.84
CA ALA A 182 9.15 3.69 -5.27
C ALA A 182 10.66 3.44 -5.39
N LYS A 183 11.37 3.49 -4.26
CA LYS A 183 12.83 3.34 -4.22
C LYS A 183 13.27 1.91 -3.89
N GLU A 184 12.58 1.28 -2.94
CA GLU A 184 12.91 -0.03 -2.40
C GLU A 184 12.21 -1.18 -3.13
N PHE A 185 12.87 -2.34 -3.15
CA PHE A 185 12.31 -3.57 -3.71
C PHE A 185 10.91 -3.88 -3.17
N ALA A 186 10.75 -3.88 -1.84
CA ALA A 186 9.48 -4.24 -1.19
C ALA A 186 8.32 -3.36 -1.67
N THR A 187 8.55 -2.06 -1.81
CA THR A 187 7.55 -1.09 -2.29
C THR A 187 7.22 -1.31 -3.77
N ILE A 188 8.24 -1.58 -4.60
CA ILE A 188 8.07 -1.88 -6.03
C ILE A 188 7.29 -3.19 -6.21
N PHE A 189 7.64 -4.22 -5.44
CA PHE A 189 7.02 -5.53 -5.49
C PHE A 189 5.55 -5.48 -5.04
N ARG A 190 5.23 -4.85 -3.91
CA ARG A 190 3.83 -4.68 -3.47
C ARG A 190 3.00 -3.89 -4.47
N ARG A 191 3.56 -2.83 -5.07
CA ARG A 191 2.88 -2.11 -6.16
C ARG A 191 2.57 -3.04 -7.33
N PHE A 192 3.55 -3.83 -7.77
CA PHE A 192 3.36 -4.80 -8.84
C PHE A 192 2.33 -5.86 -8.47
N GLU A 193 2.33 -6.37 -7.24
CA GLU A 193 1.40 -7.38 -6.76
C GLU A 193 -0.06 -6.91 -6.87
N TYR A 194 -0.35 -5.67 -6.44
CA TYR A 194 -1.70 -5.10 -6.60
C TYR A 194 -2.08 -4.86 -8.07
N ASP A 195 -1.13 -4.42 -8.90
CA ASP A 195 -1.36 -4.23 -10.32
C ASP A 195 -1.63 -5.59 -11.02
N ALA A 196 -0.87 -6.62 -10.70
CA ALA A 196 -1.04 -7.98 -11.21
C ALA A 196 -2.34 -8.61 -10.71
N PHE A 197 -2.70 -8.39 -9.44
CA PHE A 197 -3.98 -8.81 -8.88
C PHE A 197 -5.14 -8.17 -9.65
N TYR A 198 -5.04 -6.87 -9.96
CA TYR A 198 -6.05 -6.19 -10.76
C TYR A 198 -6.16 -6.80 -12.17
N VAL A 199 -5.04 -7.05 -12.85
CA VAL A 199 -5.06 -7.69 -14.20
C VAL A 199 -5.76 -9.05 -14.16
N ARG A 200 -5.50 -9.86 -13.13
CA ARG A 200 -6.12 -11.20 -12.99
C ARG A 200 -7.61 -11.13 -12.66
N ASN A 201 -8.02 -10.20 -11.79
CA ASN A 201 -9.36 -10.14 -11.21
C ASN A 201 -10.19 -8.95 -11.72
N ALA A 202 -9.82 -8.39 -12.88
CA ALA A 202 -10.49 -7.23 -13.45
C ALA A 202 -11.98 -7.54 -13.65
N GLY A 203 -12.85 -6.67 -13.15
CA GLY A 203 -14.29 -6.84 -13.20
C GLY A 203 -15.01 -5.62 -12.61
N PHE A 204 -16.27 -5.42 -12.97
CA PHE A 204 -17.06 -4.24 -12.58
C PHE A 204 -17.11 -4.00 -11.06
N GLY A 205 -17.26 -5.07 -10.27
CA GLY A 205 -17.29 -4.94 -8.81
C GLY A 205 -15.97 -4.44 -8.22
N LEU A 206 -14.83 -4.84 -8.79
CA LEU A 206 -13.51 -4.36 -8.37
C LEU A 206 -13.30 -2.90 -8.82
N ASP A 207 -13.71 -2.56 -10.05
CA ASP A 207 -13.65 -1.20 -10.57
C ASP A 207 -14.45 -0.23 -9.70
N LEU A 208 -15.71 -0.56 -9.38
CA LEU A 208 -16.56 0.26 -8.54
C LEU A 208 -15.97 0.44 -7.13
N ARG A 209 -15.37 -0.61 -6.57
CA ARG A 209 -14.67 -0.54 -5.27
C ARG A 209 -13.48 0.42 -5.32
N ILE A 210 -12.67 0.37 -6.38
CA ILE A 210 -11.52 1.26 -6.57
C ILE A 210 -11.99 2.70 -6.76
N ILE A 211 -13.05 2.94 -7.56
CA ILE A 211 -13.63 4.27 -7.77
C ILE A 211 -14.11 4.83 -6.43
N ARG A 212 -14.93 4.09 -5.67
CA ARG A 212 -15.43 4.53 -4.36
C ARG A 212 -14.30 4.89 -3.39
N GLN A 213 -13.26 4.06 -3.33
CA GLN A 213 -12.08 4.32 -2.49
C GLN A 213 -11.30 5.56 -2.96
N THR A 214 -11.18 5.76 -4.27
CA THR A 214 -10.53 6.94 -4.85
C THR A 214 -11.31 8.21 -4.50
N THR A 215 -12.62 8.22 -4.73
CA THR A 215 -13.50 9.35 -4.40
C THR A 215 -13.46 9.67 -2.91
N GLY A 216 -13.52 8.65 -2.04
CA GLY A 216 -13.40 8.84 -0.59
C GLY A 216 -12.06 9.45 -0.17
N GLN A 217 -10.94 9.02 -0.78
CA GLN A 217 -9.62 9.58 -0.49
C GLN A 217 -9.47 11.02 -0.98
N VAL A 218 -9.99 11.36 -2.16
CA VAL A 218 -9.99 12.73 -2.69
C VAL A 218 -10.89 13.64 -1.86
N ALA A 219 -12.11 13.20 -1.54
CA ALA A 219 -13.04 13.94 -0.68
C ALA A 219 -12.44 14.18 0.71
N TYR A 220 -11.86 13.14 1.32
CA TYR A 220 -11.15 13.28 2.59
C TYR A 220 -10.00 14.28 2.51
N ALA A 221 -9.17 14.24 1.45
CA ALA A 221 -8.07 15.19 1.27
C ALA A 221 -8.56 16.64 1.11
N LEU A 222 -9.68 16.86 0.41
CA LEU A 222 -10.30 18.18 0.26
C LEU A 222 -10.94 18.68 1.57
N LEU A 223 -11.64 17.81 2.30
CA LEU A 223 -12.26 18.13 3.59
C LEU A 223 -11.22 18.41 4.68
N ARG A 224 -10.07 17.70 4.66
CA ARG A 224 -8.93 17.94 5.55
C ARG A 224 -8.41 19.38 5.48
N ARG A 225 -8.66 20.11 4.38
CA ARG A 225 -8.26 21.52 4.21
C ARG A 225 -9.02 22.52 5.07
N ARG A 226 -10.07 22.11 5.81
CA ARG A 226 -10.66 22.93 6.90
C ARG A 226 -9.91 22.82 8.23
N MET A 227 -8.86 22.00 8.33
CA MET A 227 -8.05 21.90 9.54
C MET A 227 -6.56 22.01 9.22
N PRO A 228 -5.88 23.13 9.54
CA PRO A 228 -4.44 23.19 9.43
C PRO A 228 -3.85 22.20 10.45
N ILE A 229 -2.98 21.32 9.97
CA ILE A 229 -2.11 20.52 10.83
C ILE A 229 -0.81 21.33 10.90
N PRO A 230 -0.42 21.83 12.08
CA PRO A 230 0.92 22.39 12.22
C PRO A 230 1.92 21.28 11.92
N ALA A 231 3.02 21.63 11.24
CA ALA A 231 4.18 20.73 11.18
C ALA A 231 4.53 20.34 12.63
N PRO A 232 4.83 19.06 12.92
CA PRO A 232 5.26 18.70 14.26
C PRO A 232 6.48 19.55 14.60
N SER A 233 6.33 20.47 15.55
CA SER A 233 7.47 21.11 16.19
C SER A 233 8.32 20.01 16.82
N LEU A 234 9.63 20.11 16.64
CA LEU A 234 10.62 19.27 17.31
C LEU A 234 10.64 19.58 18.82
N VAL A 235 9.58 19.23 19.55
CA VAL A 235 9.38 19.39 21.01
C VAL A 235 8.14 18.52 21.36
N ASP A 236 8.09 17.45 22.17
CA ASP A 236 8.92 16.86 23.22
C ASP A 236 8.91 15.32 23.11
N GLN A 237 10.06 14.72 23.41
CA GLN A 237 10.21 13.30 23.69
C GLN A 237 9.69 13.04 25.11
N GLU A 238 8.74 12.11 25.30
CA GLU A 238 8.55 11.25 26.51
C GLU A 238 7.12 10.79 26.80
N LYS A 239 6.07 11.39 26.21
CA LYS A 239 4.70 10.95 26.50
C LYS A 239 4.14 9.97 25.47
N ASP A 240 3.91 8.73 25.92
CA ASP A 240 3.01 7.77 25.27
C ASP A 240 1.57 8.35 25.28
N ILE A 241 1.25 9.16 24.27
CA ILE A 241 -0.09 9.71 24.11
C ILE A 241 -1.01 8.59 23.66
N LYS A 242 -1.95 8.21 24.53
CA LYS A 242 -3.06 7.30 24.21
C LYS A 242 -4.35 8.09 23.99
N LEU A 243 -5.04 7.81 22.89
CA LEU A 243 -6.34 8.35 22.58
C LEU A 243 -7.38 7.24 22.59
N GLN A 244 -8.46 7.44 23.35
CA GLN A 244 -9.56 6.50 23.41
C GLN A 244 -10.44 6.64 22.17
N LEU A 245 -10.46 5.63 21.30
CA LEU A 245 -11.40 5.57 20.19
C LEU A 245 -12.50 4.59 20.56
N PHE A 246 -13.71 5.11 20.81
CA PHE A 246 -14.83 4.38 21.42
C PHE A 246 -14.42 3.69 22.72
N THR A 247 -14.11 2.39 22.67
CA THR A 247 -13.84 1.54 23.84
C THR A 247 -12.38 1.10 23.97
N ALA A 248 -11.51 1.44 23.01
CA ALA A 248 -10.11 1.03 22.99
C ALA A 248 -9.13 2.22 23.01
N ASN A 249 -8.03 2.08 23.76
CA ASN A 249 -7.01 3.12 23.94
C ASN A 249 -5.84 2.98 22.95
N TYR A 250 -5.86 3.74 21.85
CA TYR A 250 -4.83 3.70 20.82
C TYR A 250 -3.63 4.60 21.14
N SER A 251 -2.42 4.07 20.99
CA SER A 251 -1.17 4.83 21.09
C SER A 251 -0.89 5.58 19.80
N ILE A 252 -0.56 6.87 19.90
CA ILE A 252 -0.31 7.72 18.74
C ILE A 252 1.16 7.60 18.33
N THR A 253 1.41 6.59 17.50
CA THR A 253 2.75 6.18 17.10
C THR A 253 2.83 5.84 15.61
N ASP A 254 4.05 5.86 15.07
CA ASP A 254 4.41 5.32 13.76
C ASP A 254 5.25 4.05 13.93
N TYR A 255 5.72 3.47 12.81
CA TYR A 255 6.53 2.25 12.83
C TYR A 255 7.86 2.42 13.58
N LEU A 256 8.54 3.54 13.40
CA LEU A 256 9.85 3.79 13.98
C LEU A 256 9.75 3.95 15.49
N ARG A 257 8.81 4.80 15.95
CA ARG A 257 8.54 5.04 17.37
C ARG A 257 8.04 3.79 18.08
N ALA A 258 7.14 3.03 17.44
CA ALA A 258 6.63 1.79 18.02
C ALA A 258 7.76 0.75 18.17
N SER A 259 8.59 0.55 17.13
CA SER A 259 9.72 -0.37 17.23
C SER A 259 10.75 0.07 18.26
N GLU A 260 11.07 1.36 18.34
CA GLU A 260 12.01 1.91 19.33
C GLU A 260 11.50 1.65 20.75
N THR A 261 10.21 1.90 20.99
CA THR A 261 9.58 1.68 22.29
C THR A 261 9.65 0.20 22.68
N ILE A 262 9.29 -0.71 21.76
CA ILE A 262 9.36 -2.16 21.97
C ILE A 262 10.77 -2.60 22.35
N ILE A 263 11.77 -2.21 21.55
CA ILE A 263 13.16 -2.59 21.76
C ILE A 263 13.69 -1.99 23.07
N SER A 264 13.34 -0.74 23.40
CA SER A 264 13.74 -0.12 24.67
C SER A 264 13.26 -0.90 25.89
N LYS A 265 12.09 -1.54 25.83
CA LYS A 265 11.56 -2.39 26.92
C LYS A 265 12.20 -3.77 26.94
N ALA A 266 12.44 -4.36 25.76
CA ALA A 266 13.14 -5.63 25.62
C ALA A 266 14.57 -5.56 26.22
N ARG A 267 15.30 -4.46 25.99
CA ARG A 267 16.64 -4.22 26.56
C ARG A 267 16.70 -4.30 28.07
N ILE A 268 15.68 -3.76 28.74
CA ILE A 268 15.58 -3.74 30.19
C ILE A 268 14.80 -4.95 30.73
N ARG A 269 14.50 -5.94 29.87
CA ARG A 269 13.71 -7.15 30.18
C ARG A 269 12.38 -6.84 30.88
N LYS A 270 11.73 -5.76 30.46
CA LYS A 270 10.42 -5.36 30.97
C LYS A 270 9.33 -5.89 30.05
N SER A 271 8.40 -6.67 30.60
CA SER A 271 7.21 -7.11 29.88
C SER A 271 6.43 -5.91 29.33
N TYR A 272 6.07 -5.98 28.05
CA TYR A 272 5.39 -4.90 27.33
C TYR A 272 4.48 -5.48 26.23
N GLY A 273 3.18 -5.47 26.49
CA GLY A 273 2.16 -6.01 25.60
C GLY A 273 1.84 -5.07 24.44
N VAL A 274 1.95 -5.56 23.21
CA VAL A 274 1.67 -4.78 21.99
C VAL A 274 0.65 -5.49 21.11
N SER A 275 -0.33 -4.75 20.60
CA SER A 275 -1.26 -5.25 19.59
C SER A 275 -1.53 -4.25 18.48
N ALA A 276 -1.62 -4.75 17.25
CA ALA A 276 -2.08 -4.00 16.09
C ALA A 276 -3.60 -4.20 15.93
N LEU A 277 -4.38 -3.28 16.52
CA LEU A 277 -5.84 -3.44 16.61
C LEU A 277 -6.55 -2.76 15.43
N ALA A 278 -6.99 -3.55 14.46
CA ALA A 278 -7.80 -3.07 13.34
C ALA A 278 -9.26 -2.82 13.74
N VAL A 279 -10.05 -2.25 12.81
CA VAL A 279 -11.49 -1.95 12.99
C VAL A 279 -12.29 -3.14 13.53
N HIS A 280 -11.99 -4.35 13.06
CA HIS A 280 -12.68 -5.54 13.55
C HIS A 280 -12.48 -5.73 15.05
N GLY A 281 -11.23 -5.68 15.52
CA GLY A 281 -10.94 -5.78 16.95
C GLY A 281 -11.56 -4.66 17.77
N LEU A 282 -11.57 -3.42 17.25
CA LEU A 282 -12.28 -2.31 17.88
C LEU A 282 -13.78 -2.60 18.04
N ILE A 283 -14.44 -3.10 17.00
CA ILE A 283 -15.86 -3.48 17.06
C ILE A 283 -16.09 -4.60 18.07
N GLU A 284 -15.21 -5.60 18.14
CA GLU A 284 -15.32 -6.66 19.14
C GLU A 284 -15.17 -6.11 20.57
N THR A 285 -14.33 -5.09 20.81
CA THR A 285 -14.31 -4.43 22.13
C THR A 285 -15.63 -3.73 22.48
N VAL A 286 -16.43 -3.33 21.51
CA VAL A 286 -17.77 -2.78 21.78
C VAL A 286 -18.74 -3.88 22.19
N LYS A 287 -18.67 -5.04 21.53
CA LYS A 287 -19.56 -6.18 21.74
C LYS A 287 -19.26 -6.97 23.00
N ASP A 288 -17.98 -7.20 23.31
CA ASP A 288 -17.54 -8.04 24.41
C ASP A 288 -16.72 -7.24 25.44
N ARG A 289 -17.25 -7.18 26.66
CA ARG A 289 -16.63 -6.49 27.79
C ARG A 289 -15.38 -7.21 28.29
N SER A 290 -15.34 -8.54 28.23
CA SER A 290 -14.18 -9.33 28.67
C SER A 290 -12.99 -9.06 27.73
N PHE A 291 -13.24 -9.13 26.41
CA PHE A 291 -12.25 -8.79 25.38
C PHE A 291 -11.79 -7.33 25.47
N ARG A 292 -12.71 -6.38 25.68
CA ARG A 292 -12.36 -4.96 25.91
C ARG A 292 -11.37 -4.79 27.06
N ASN A 293 -11.60 -5.47 28.17
CA ASN A 293 -10.74 -5.37 29.34
C ASN A 293 -9.35 -5.93 29.05
N LEU A 294 -9.25 -7.04 28.31
CA LEU A 294 -7.95 -7.60 27.88
C LEU A 294 -7.21 -6.64 26.95
N VAL A 295 -7.89 -6.09 25.95
CA VAL A 295 -7.31 -5.13 25.00
C VAL A 295 -6.77 -3.90 25.73
N ASN A 296 -7.56 -3.31 26.64
CA ASN A 296 -7.14 -2.11 27.37
C ASN A 296 -6.08 -2.35 28.45
N LYS A 297 -5.79 -3.61 28.81
CA LYS A 297 -4.64 -3.97 29.65
C LYS A 297 -3.30 -3.93 28.90
N LEU A 298 -3.32 -3.95 27.56
CA LEU A 298 -2.10 -3.89 26.77
C LEU A 298 -1.40 -2.53 26.91
N ASP A 299 -0.07 -2.57 26.94
CA ASP A 299 0.75 -1.38 27.06
C ASP A 299 0.70 -0.50 25.81
N MET A 300 0.64 -1.10 24.62
CA MET A 300 0.57 -0.35 23.36
C MET A 300 -0.42 -0.97 22.38
N ILE A 301 -1.40 -0.17 21.97
CA ILE A 301 -2.30 -0.51 20.85
C ILE A 301 -1.94 0.39 19.69
N VAL A 302 -1.34 -0.17 18.64
CA VAL A 302 -0.97 0.60 17.45
C VAL A 302 -2.16 0.72 16.48
N PRO A 303 -2.31 1.85 15.75
CA PRO A 303 -3.46 2.09 14.89
C PRO A 303 -3.38 1.29 13.59
N ASP A 304 -3.91 0.07 13.59
CA ASP A 304 -3.97 -0.79 12.41
C ASP A 304 -5.19 -0.45 11.53
N GLY A 305 -4.97 -0.42 10.22
CA GLY A 305 -6.00 -0.11 9.23
C GLY A 305 -6.17 1.39 8.97
N GLN A 306 -6.47 1.71 7.71
CA GLN A 306 -6.77 3.09 7.31
C GLN A 306 -7.98 3.70 8.06
N PRO A 307 -9.07 2.97 8.35
CA PRO A 307 -10.21 3.59 9.04
C PRO A 307 -9.91 4.00 10.48
N ILE A 308 -9.10 3.22 11.22
CA ILE A 308 -8.68 3.59 12.59
C ILE A 308 -7.86 4.88 12.56
N ARG A 309 -6.85 4.93 11.69
CA ARG A 309 -6.04 6.14 11.46
C ARG A 309 -6.93 7.33 11.10
N TRP A 310 -7.89 7.16 10.20
CA TRP A 310 -8.82 8.22 9.81
C TRP A 310 -9.67 8.69 10.98
N ALA A 311 -10.22 7.78 11.79
CA ALA A 311 -11.03 8.11 12.95
C ALA A 311 -10.21 8.89 14.01
N LEU A 312 -9.01 8.40 14.36
CA LEU A 312 -8.10 9.08 15.29
C LEU A 312 -7.72 10.49 14.81
N ASN A 313 -7.39 10.62 13.52
CA ASN A 313 -7.07 11.92 12.94
C ASN A 313 -8.30 12.85 12.83
N SER A 314 -9.49 12.31 12.62
CA SER A 314 -10.71 13.11 12.44
C SER A 314 -11.26 13.59 13.79
N PHE A 315 -11.32 12.72 14.79
CA PHE A 315 -11.92 13.02 16.10
C PHE A 315 -10.95 13.77 17.01
N TYR A 316 -9.66 13.46 16.92
CA TYR A 316 -8.67 13.95 17.89
C TYR A 316 -7.51 14.71 17.27
N LYS A 317 -7.50 14.91 15.94
CA LYS A 317 -6.39 15.54 15.21
C LYS A 317 -5.03 14.90 15.51
N ALA A 318 -5.01 13.57 15.67
CA ALA A 318 -3.87 12.79 16.14
C ALA A 318 -2.58 12.89 15.29
N GLY A 319 -2.61 13.51 14.10
CA GLY A 319 -1.42 13.76 13.28
C GLY A 319 -0.79 12.51 12.63
N LEU A 320 -1.49 11.36 12.62
CA LEU A 320 -0.96 10.10 12.10
C LEU A 320 -0.77 10.15 10.57
N GLU A 321 0.48 10.10 10.12
CA GLU A 321 0.84 10.12 8.70
C GLU A 321 0.49 8.82 7.96
N ASP A 322 0.59 7.67 8.63
CA ASP A 322 0.15 6.37 8.13
C ASP A 322 -0.41 5.49 9.26
N ARG A 323 -1.00 4.35 8.88
CA ARG A 323 -1.39 3.27 9.79
C ARG A 323 -0.18 2.43 10.18
N VAL A 324 -0.27 1.74 11.30
CA VAL A 324 0.75 0.78 11.76
C VAL A 324 0.17 -0.63 11.71
N THR A 325 0.56 -1.42 10.71
CA THR A 325 0.10 -2.81 10.54
C THR A 325 1.05 -3.79 11.21
N GLY A 326 0.52 -4.85 11.82
CA GLY A 326 1.32 -5.88 12.52
C GLY A 326 2.48 -6.45 11.69
N PRO A 327 2.26 -7.02 10.49
CA PRO A 327 3.33 -7.64 9.71
C PRO A 327 4.45 -6.69 9.26
N ILE A 328 4.14 -5.40 9.07
CA ILE A 328 5.17 -4.39 8.76
C ILE A 328 5.90 -4.01 10.05
N LEU A 329 5.18 -3.78 11.15
CA LEU A 329 5.77 -3.47 12.45
C LEU A 329 6.75 -4.57 12.90
N THR A 330 6.40 -5.85 12.73
CA THR A 330 7.30 -6.98 13.02
C THR A 330 8.65 -6.85 12.30
N LYS A 331 8.67 -6.35 11.06
CA LYS A 331 9.93 -6.14 10.31
C LYS A 331 10.77 -5.00 10.89
N TYR A 332 10.13 -3.93 11.35
CA TYR A 332 10.83 -2.82 12.03
C TYR A 332 11.39 -3.29 13.37
N VAL A 333 10.63 -4.07 14.14
CA VAL A 333 11.08 -4.67 15.40
C VAL A 333 12.26 -5.61 15.15
N LEU A 334 12.17 -6.52 14.17
CA LEU A 334 13.28 -7.43 13.81
C LEU A 334 14.52 -6.69 13.30
N ALA A 335 14.35 -5.61 12.54
CA ALA A 335 15.48 -4.79 12.09
C ALA A 335 16.23 -4.19 13.29
N ARG A 336 15.51 -3.58 14.24
CA ARG A 336 16.12 -3.01 15.44
C ARG A 336 16.67 -4.06 16.40
N ALA A 337 15.97 -5.19 16.57
CA ALA A 337 16.47 -6.34 17.32
C ALA A 337 17.77 -6.90 16.70
N SER A 338 17.90 -6.90 15.37
CA SER A 338 19.13 -7.30 14.68
C SER A 338 20.29 -6.33 14.95
N GLU A 339 20.03 -5.03 14.99
CA GLU A 339 21.03 -4.00 15.31
C GLU A 339 21.55 -4.16 16.74
N GLU A 340 20.65 -4.47 17.67
CA GLU A 340 20.97 -4.66 19.10
C GLU A 340 21.33 -6.09 19.49
N LYS A 341 21.37 -7.02 18.52
CA LYS A 341 21.69 -8.45 18.70
C LYS A 341 20.81 -9.16 19.74
N LEU A 342 19.52 -8.86 19.73
CA LEU A 342 18.56 -9.43 20.67
C LEU A 342 18.12 -10.84 20.26
N SER A 343 17.72 -11.62 21.26
CA SER A 343 17.13 -12.95 21.09
C SER A 343 15.59 -12.88 21.09
N VAL A 344 14.94 -13.67 20.22
CA VAL A 344 13.48 -13.72 20.07
C VAL A 344 12.96 -15.15 20.21
N TYR A 345 11.76 -15.28 20.75
CA TYR A 345 11.01 -16.53 20.78
C TYR A 345 9.84 -16.47 19.81
N LEU A 346 9.59 -17.53 19.04
CA LEU A 346 8.47 -17.60 18.11
C LEU A 346 7.39 -18.55 18.63
N TYR A 347 6.21 -18.01 18.92
CA TYR A 347 5.07 -18.78 19.44
C TYR A 347 3.87 -18.68 18.48
N GLY A 348 3.27 -19.81 18.13
CA GLY A 348 2.05 -19.92 17.33
C GLY A 348 2.27 -20.48 15.92
N SER A 349 1.20 -20.52 15.11
CA SER A 349 1.21 -21.07 13.73
C SER A 349 1.65 -22.54 13.63
N THR A 350 1.80 -23.05 12.42
CA THR A 350 2.31 -24.41 12.16
C THR A 350 3.85 -24.45 12.23
N ALA A 351 4.42 -25.63 12.54
CA ALA A 351 5.86 -25.84 12.54
C ALA A 351 6.50 -25.44 11.19
N GLU A 352 5.90 -25.84 10.06
CA GLU A 352 6.36 -25.47 8.72
C GLU A 352 6.40 -23.94 8.51
N THR A 353 5.41 -23.22 9.04
CA THR A 353 5.38 -21.76 8.93
C THR A 353 6.48 -21.12 9.78
N LEU A 354 6.69 -21.64 10.99
CA LEU A 354 7.76 -21.18 11.88
C LEU A 354 9.13 -21.40 11.24
N GLU A 355 9.39 -22.57 10.65
CA GLU A 355 10.64 -22.87 9.94
C GLU A 355 10.92 -21.88 8.79
N LYS A 356 9.90 -21.61 7.97
CA LYS A 356 10.00 -20.60 6.89
C LYS A 356 10.27 -19.20 7.45
N PHE A 357 9.67 -18.86 8.58
CA PHE A 357 9.85 -17.56 9.20
C PHE A 357 11.24 -17.41 9.85
N ILE A 358 11.76 -18.46 10.47
CA ILE A 358 13.15 -18.54 10.97
C ILE A 358 14.13 -18.35 9.82
N ALA A 359 13.95 -19.07 8.71
CA ALA A 359 14.79 -18.91 7.53
C ALA A 359 14.76 -17.47 7.01
N PHE A 360 13.57 -16.85 6.98
CA PHE A 360 13.43 -15.44 6.63
C PHE A 360 14.18 -14.52 7.61
N ILE A 361 14.09 -14.75 8.93
CA ILE A 361 14.79 -13.95 9.95
C ILE A 361 16.30 -14.08 9.78
N ASN A 362 16.83 -15.30 9.71
CA ASN A 362 18.27 -15.56 9.60
C ASN A 362 18.89 -14.90 8.35
N ILE A 363 18.15 -14.86 7.24
CA ILE A 363 18.61 -14.24 5.98
C ILE A 363 18.57 -12.71 6.06
N ASN A 364 17.49 -12.13 6.61
CA ASN A 364 17.23 -10.69 6.49
C ASN A 364 17.66 -9.88 7.73
N TYR A 365 17.84 -10.53 8.88
CA TYR A 365 18.10 -9.92 10.18
C TYR A 365 19.14 -10.76 10.96
N PRO A 366 20.38 -10.88 10.43
CA PRO A 366 21.38 -11.84 10.92
C PRO A 366 21.85 -11.58 12.36
N GLY A 367 21.55 -10.42 12.95
CA GLY A 367 21.84 -10.14 14.35
C GLY A 367 20.79 -10.70 15.32
N VAL A 368 19.61 -11.10 14.84
CA VAL A 368 18.57 -11.68 15.69
C VAL A 368 18.88 -13.13 15.99
N SER A 369 18.92 -13.50 17.27
CA SER A 369 19.06 -14.90 17.69
C SER A 369 17.70 -15.55 17.95
N ILE A 370 17.46 -16.76 17.46
CA ILE A 370 16.21 -17.49 17.79
C ILE A 370 16.43 -18.29 19.08
N ALA A 371 15.83 -17.84 20.18
CA ALA A 371 15.94 -18.48 21.50
C ALA A 371 15.10 -19.76 21.61
N GLY A 372 14.04 -19.86 20.83
CA GLY A 372 13.17 -21.03 20.83
C GLY A 372 11.95 -20.83 19.93
N ILE A 373 11.26 -21.92 19.67
CA ILE A 373 10.02 -21.95 18.91
C ILE A 373 8.99 -22.85 19.57
N HIS A 374 7.72 -22.52 19.35
CA HIS A 374 6.58 -23.30 19.80
C HIS A 374 5.43 -23.17 18.80
N ALA A 375 5.11 -24.28 18.11
CA ALA A 375 3.98 -24.33 17.20
C ALA A 375 2.66 -24.34 17.98
N ASP A 376 1.62 -23.77 17.39
CA ASP A 376 0.27 -23.77 17.94
C ASP A 376 -0.31 -25.19 17.95
N ARG A 377 -1.09 -25.50 18.99
CA ARG A 377 -1.84 -26.74 19.12
C ARG A 377 -3.15 -26.71 18.32
N PHE A 378 -3.59 -25.52 17.88
CA PHE A 378 -4.88 -25.28 17.20
C PHE A 378 -6.09 -25.77 18.02
N ARG A 379 -5.94 -25.75 19.34
CA ARG A 379 -6.98 -25.98 20.35
C ARG A 379 -6.63 -25.17 21.58
N GLU A 380 -7.60 -24.99 22.47
CA GLU A 380 -7.32 -24.40 23.79
C GLU A 380 -6.32 -25.28 24.55
N ALA A 381 -5.35 -24.61 25.17
CA ALA A 381 -4.39 -25.25 26.06
C ALA A 381 -5.06 -25.51 27.42
N THR A 382 -4.69 -26.62 28.08
CA THR A 382 -5.04 -26.77 29.50
C THR A 382 -4.23 -25.78 30.35
N PRO A 383 -4.66 -25.45 31.57
CA PRO A 383 -3.89 -24.56 32.44
C PRO A 383 -2.46 -25.02 32.68
N GLU A 384 -2.23 -26.35 32.76
CA GLU A 384 -0.90 -26.94 32.91
C GLU A 384 -0.05 -26.77 31.65
N GLU A 385 -0.65 -26.93 30.47
CA GLU A 385 0.03 -26.70 29.20
C GLU A 385 0.41 -25.22 29.01
N ASP A 386 -0.48 -24.31 29.40
CA ASP A 386 -0.25 -22.86 29.30
C ASP A 386 0.89 -22.43 30.23
N GLN A 387 0.89 -22.92 31.48
CA GLN A 387 1.99 -22.68 32.42
C GLN A 387 3.32 -23.27 31.92
N ALA A 388 3.31 -24.49 31.38
CA ALA A 388 4.51 -25.11 30.82
C ALA A 388 5.07 -24.34 29.62
N ASP A 389 4.19 -23.79 28.76
CA ASP A 389 4.60 -22.94 27.64
C ASP A 389 5.25 -21.65 28.13
N ILE A 390 4.66 -21.00 29.14
CA ILE A 390 5.20 -19.77 29.76
C ILE A 390 6.58 -20.05 30.35
N ASP A 391 6.73 -21.13 31.12
CA ASP A 391 8.00 -21.50 31.75
C ASP A 391 9.08 -21.78 30.71
N LYS A 392 8.72 -22.47 29.62
CA LYS A 392 9.61 -22.73 28.49
C LYS A 392 10.05 -21.44 27.79
N ILE A 393 9.15 -20.46 27.60
CA ILE A 393 9.48 -19.15 27.01
C ILE A 393 10.43 -18.39 27.95
N ASN A 394 10.12 -18.32 29.24
CA ASN A 394 10.93 -17.62 30.23
C ASN A 394 12.34 -18.22 30.36
N ALA A 395 12.46 -19.55 30.29
CA ALA A 395 13.74 -20.25 30.36
C ALA A 395 14.59 -20.08 29.08
N SER A 396 13.99 -19.70 27.94
CA SER A 396 14.71 -19.58 26.67
C SER A 396 15.72 -18.43 26.62
N GLY A 397 15.60 -17.46 27.52
CA GLY A 397 16.42 -16.24 27.50
C GLY A 397 16.10 -15.30 26.34
N ALA A 398 14.91 -15.41 25.73
CA ALA A 398 14.37 -14.38 24.85
C ALA A 398 14.22 -13.03 25.59
N HIS A 399 14.47 -11.93 24.87
CA HIS A 399 14.24 -10.58 25.36
C HIS A 399 12.78 -10.17 25.15
#